data_AF-A0A1E1UYN4-F1
#
_entry.id   AF-A0A1E1UYN4-F1
#
_cell.length_a   1.000
_cell.length_b   1.000
_cell.length_c   1.000
_cell.angle_alpha   90.00
_cell.angle_beta   90.00
_cell.angle_gamma   90.00
#
_symmetry.space_group_name_H-M   'P 1'
#
loop_
_entity.id
_entity.type
_entity.pdbx_description
1 polymer ?
#
loop_
_entity_poly.entity_id
_entity_poly.type
_entity_poly.pdbx_seq_one_letter_code
_entity_poly.pdbx_strand_id
1 'polypeptide(L)'
;MSAGDPADPSPVAERAGPGGDASDYDDFPYLSLPIAYTYPATLGALATLHGLDAPAAEPARVLELGCASGGNLIPMAARFPCSRFVGIDLSSRQIADGRRRIAGLGLGNIELIEADLANTGSARGHFEYVICHGVFSWVPGHVQDAILRMIEASLADNGIAAVSYNVLPGWHLRSPVRDILCSQVGNRGTPRERVERARAVLETLRSATAGGFAFGQIMRAEAARLLRMPGSYLLGEFLAEHNAPCSFGDFMERAGRHGLGFLCEADLDADARELLAPGMRGRIAELAVQEPMRAGALLDQYGGRPFRRSLLVKAGAARAIRAPTLADLRHLHVSMRLERMAPAAGGTASFKDARGRRLGTRCAAVAQALFRLAEAWPGTLPVTELAAGGEGTKVARVLMSLIQEGRAELSLLALSVGREDASRPVAWPLARAEAAFGLPSVTGLRHVAVHLTKMGRAITARLDGTMDRAALAQWLAGEIAADQGQFHETGEPASWSNEQELLAMARRHIDETIAHLASGSVLLA
;
A
#
# COMPACT_ATOMS: atom_id res chain seq x y z
N MET A 1 -19.71 -21.89 -16.48
CA MET A 1 -19.21 -21.81 -15.10
C MET A 1 -18.17 -20.70 -15.06
N SER A 2 -18.61 -19.50 -14.70
CA SER A 2 -17.78 -18.29 -14.70
C SER A 2 -16.89 -18.32 -13.46
N ALA A 3 -15.58 -18.52 -13.65
CA ALA A 3 -14.61 -18.32 -12.60
C ALA A 3 -14.54 -16.83 -12.31
N GLY A 4 -14.89 -16.43 -11.10
CA GLY A 4 -14.79 -15.05 -10.64
C GLY A 4 -13.35 -14.57 -10.75
N ASP A 5 -13.18 -13.37 -11.29
CA ASP A 5 -11.91 -12.65 -11.39
C ASP A 5 -11.22 -12.59 -10.01
N PRO A 6 -9.95 -12.99 -9.90
CA PRO A 6 -9.19 -12.78 -8.68
C PRO A 6 -9.03 -11.26 -8.46
N ALA A 7 -9.36 -10.83 -7.24
CA ALA A 7 -9.24 -9.47 -6.78
C ALA A 7 -7.82 -8.92 -7.06
N ASP A 8 -7.75 -7.79 -7.77
CA ASP A 8 -6.54 -7.03 -8.03
C ASP A 8 -5.84 -6.65 -6.71
N PRO A 9 -4.63 -7.17 -6.42
CA PRO A 9 -3.98 -6.91 -5.13
C PRO A 9 -3.10 -5.66 -5.10
N SER A 10 -3.16 -4.79 -6.10
CA SER A 10 -2.18 -3.71 -6.18
C SER A 10 -2.73 -2.33 -5.80
N PRO A 11 -2.35 -1.78 -4.64
CA PRO A 11 -2.04 -0.36 -4.57
C PRO A 11 -0.66 -0.22 -5.23
N VAL A 12 -0.61 -0.15 -6.57
CA VAL A 12 0.63 0.25 -7.25
C VAL A 12 0.83 1.72 -6.89
N ALA A 13 1.85 2.01 -6.09
CA ALA A 13 2.38 3.36 -6.03
C ALA A 13 2.92 3.65 -7.44
N GLU A 14 2.19 4.49 -8.17
CA GLU A 14 2.56 4.97 -9.49
C GLU A 14 3.93 5.68 -9.35
N ARG A 15 4.79 5.69 -10.39
CA ARG A 15 5.97 6.57 -10.53
C ARG A 15 6.32 6.66 -12.01
N ALA A 16 6.91 7.78 -12.44
CA ALA A 16 7.57 7.92 -13.75
C ALA A 16 8.99 8.51 -13.58
N GLY A 17 9.92 8.02 -14.41
CA GLY A 17 11.37 8.24 -14.32
C GLY A 17 11.86 9.64 -14.74
N PRO A 18 13.19 9.85 -14.74
CA PRO A 18 13.80 11.15 -14.97
C PRO A 18 13.87 11.49 -16.46
N GLY A 19 13.48 12.72 -16.85
CA GLY A 19 13.76 13.30 -18.16
C GLY A 19 12.54 13.52 -19.06
N GLY A 20 11.87 14.66 -18.90
CA GLY A 20 10.89 15.19 -19.85
C GLY A 20 10.66 16.68 -19.60
N ASP A 21 10.63 17.48 -20.67
CA ASP A 21 10.56 18.95 -20.64
C ASP A 21 9.25 19.50 -20.06
N ALA A 22 9.28 20.76 -19.62
CA ALA A 22 8.30 21.39 -18.73
C ALA A 22 6.85 21.56 -19.26
N SER A 23 6.54 21.28 -20.52
CA SER A 23 5.17 21.41 -21.08
C SER A 23 4.32 20.15 -21.04
N ASP A 24 4.92 19.03 -20.64
CA ASP A 24 4.43 17.68 -20.91
C ASP A 24 3.58 17.09 -19.77
N TYR A 25 3.51 17.77 -18.62
CA TYR A 25 3.06 17.23 -17.32
C TYR A 25 1.60 17.52 -16.93
N ASP A 26 0.93 18.48 -17.58
CA ASP A 26 -0.47 18.84 -17.23
C ASP A 26 -1.48 17.78 -17.69
N ASP A 27 -1.09 16.89 -18.61
CA ASP A 27 -1.99 15.87 -19.18
C ASP A 27 -2.15 14.61 -18.29
N PHE A 28 -1.16 14.25 -17.45
CA PHE A 28 -1.21 13.06 -16.57
C PHE A 28 -0.49 13.30 -15.23
N PRO A 29 -1.10 14.06 -14.29
CA PRO A 29 -0.46 14.35 -13.00
C PRO A 29 -0.24 13.06 -12.19
N TYR A 30 1.00 12.87 -11.75
CA TYR A 30 1.41 11.79 -10.85
C TYR A 30 0.89 12.05 -9.43
N LEU A 31 0.20 11.07 -8.84
CA LEU A 31 -0.27 11.15 -7.46
C LEU A 31 0.75 10.55 -6.49
N SER A 32 1.36 11.40 -5.67
CA SER A 32 2.18 10.95 -4.54
C SER A 32 1.26 10.50 -3.40
N LEU A 33 1.15 9.17 -3.21
CA LEU A 33 0.20 8.50 -2.32
C LEU A 33 0.89 7.87 -1.10
N PRO A 34 0.15 7.62 0.00
CA PRO A 34 0.64 6.84 1.13
C PRO A 34 0.85 5.36 0.77
N ILE A 35 1.89 4.76 1.35
CA ILE A 35 2.30 3.37 1.07
C ILE A 35 2.28 2.57 2.37
N ALA A 36 1.14 1.92 2.65
CA ALA A 36 0.85 1.30 3.96
C ALA A 36 1.94 0.36 4.51
N TYR A 37 2.54 -0.51 3.68
CA TYR A 37 3.55 -1.45 4.17
C TYR A 37 4.83 -0.78 4.67
N THR A 38 5.10 0.46 4.24
CA THR A 38 6.29 1.23 4.64
C THR A 38 6.13 1.89 6.01
N TYR A 39 4.96 1.74 6.65
CA TYR A 39 4.67 2.36 7.93
C TYR A 39 5.59 1.80 9.04
N PRO A 40 6.26 2.66 9.84
CA PRO A 40 7.20 2.23 10.88
C PRO A 40 6.67 1.15 11.82
N ALA A 41 5.40 1.23 12.20
CA ALA A 41 4.77 0.26 13.07
C ALA A 41 4.64 -1.13 12.44
N THR A 42 4.47 -1.22 11.13
CA THR A 42 4.43 -2.49 10.38
C THR A 42 5.84 -3.06 10.24
N LEU A 43 6.81 -2.23 9.83
CA LEU A 43 8.20 -2.63 9.64
C LEU A 43 8.82 -3.15 10.95
N GLY A 44 8.65 -2.40 12.04
CA GLY A 44 9.14 -2.80 13.35
C GLY A 44 8.47 -4.07 13.87
N ALA A 45 7.17 -4.27 13.63
CA ALA A 45 6.47 -5.47 14.06
C ALA A 45 6.99 -6.74 13.36
N LEU A 46 7.35 -6.63 12.07
CA LEU A 46 7.98 -7.73 11.33
C LEU A 46 9.38 -8.04 11.88
N ALA A 47 10.18 -7.03 12.23
CA ALA A 47 11.47 -7.25 12.88
C ALA A 47 11.33 -7.93 14.25
N THR A 48 10.39 -7.48 15.09
CA THR A 48 10.07 -8.11 16.38
C THR A 48 9.63 -9.56 16.20
N LEU A 49 8.77 -9.83 15.20
CA LEU A 49 8.31 -11.19 14.89
C LEU A 49 9.48 -12.14 14.58
N HIS A 50 10.55 -11.63 13.97
CA HIS A 50 11.76 -12.36 13.62
C HIS A 50 12.85 -12.35 14.70
N GLY A 51 12.51 -11.88 15.91
CA GLY A 51 13.37 -11.92 17.09
C GLY A 51 14.39 -10.80 17.18
N LEU A 52 14.27 -9.75 16.37
CA LEU A 52 15.13 -8.57 16.46
C LEU A 52 14.56 -7.55 17.45
N ASP A 53 15.46 -6.80 18.07
CA ASP A 53 15.13 -5.62 18.87
C ASP A 53 14.81 -4.45 17.93
N ALA A 54 13.55 -4.36 17.53
CA ALA A 54 13.08 -3.37 16.57
C ALA A 54 13.12 -1.95 17.16
N PRO A 55 13.43 -0.92 16.34
CA PRO A 55 13.31 0.45 16.78
C PRO A 55 11.84 0.79 17.09
N ALA A 56 11.64 1.82 17.92
CA ALA A 56 10.31 2.31 18.21
C ALA A 56 9.66 2.88 16.94
N ALA A 57 8.35 2.68 16.79
CA ALA A 57 7.60 3.28 15.67
C ALA A 57 7.44 4.81 15.84
N GLU A 58 7.43 5.30 17.09
CA GLU A 58 7.41 6.72 17.45
C GLU A 58 8.04 6.92 18.85
N PRO A 59 8.91 7.94 19.07
CA PRO A 59 9.51 8.78 18.04
C PRO A 59 10.51 7.98 17.19
N ALA A 60 10.57 8.28 15.89
CA ALA A 60 11.49 7.66 14.95
C ALA A 60 11.98 8.68 13.91
N ARG A 61 13.14 8.40 13.31
CA ARG A 61 13.68 9.10 12.15
C ARG A 61 13.48 8.23 10.93
N VAL A 62 12.77 8.76 9.95
CA VAL A 62 12.44 8.04 8.70
C VAL A 62 13.05 8.78 7.52
N LEU A 63 13.78 8.05 6.68
CA LEU A 63 14.32 8.52 5.40
C LEU A 63 13.55 7.86 4.26
N GLU A 64 13.10 8.62 3.26
CA GLU A 64 12.59 8.08 2.00
C GLU A 64 13.47 8.51 0.81
N LEU A 65 13.99 7.52 0.09
CA LEU A 65 14.78 7.69 -1.12
C LEU A 65 13.85 7.65 -2.35
N GLY A 66 13.88 8.73 -3.12
CA GLY A 66 12.90 9.05 -4.14
C GLY A 66 11.55 9.36 -3.50
N CYS A 67 11.40 10.43 -2.72
CA CYS A 67 10.14 10.71 -2.01
C CYS A 67 9.06 11.34 -2.89
N ALA A 68 9.38 11.72 -4.13
CA ALA A 68 8.58 12.60 -4.97
C ALA A 68 8.09 13.83 -4.16
N SER A 69 6.79 14.14 -4.16
CA SER A 69 6.20 15.24 -3.38
C SER A 69 5.91 14.89 -1.92
N GLY A 70 6.43 13.77 -1.41
CA GLY A 70 6.38 13.40 -0.01
C GLY A 70 5.02 12.85 0.45
N GLY A 71 4.14 12.41 -0.46
CA GLY A 71 2.82 11.87 -0.14
C GLY A 71 2.84 10.65 0.77
N ASN A 72 3.97 9.92 0.83
CA ASN A 72 4.18 8.85 1.79
C ASN A 72 4.62 9.35 3.17
N LEU A 73 5.47 10.38 3.24
CA LEU A 73 6.02 10.91 4.51
C LEU A 73 5.11 11.93 5.20
N ILE A 74 4.42 12.78 4.44
CA ILE A 74 3.57 13.86 4.98
C ILE A 74 2.50 13.32 5.94
N PRO A 75 1.77 12.23 5.63
CA PRO A 75 0.81 11.68 6.58
C PRO A 75 1.44 11.12 7.85
N MET A 76 2.63 10.52 7.74
CA MET A 76 3.37 10.05 8.92
C MET A 76 3.83 11.23 9.78
N ALA A 77 4.31 12.30 9.17
CA ALA A 77 4.73 13.53 9.85
C ALA A 77 3.57 14.19 10.61
N ALA A 78 2.38 14.23 9.99
CA ALA A 78 1.17 14.72 10.65
C ALA A 78 0.71 13.82 11.80
N ARG A 79 0.88 12.50 11.69
CA ARG A 79 0.49 11.54 12.72
C ARG A 79 1.45 11.52 13.90
N PHE A 80 2.74 11.72 13.66
CA PHE A 80 3.83 11.51 14.61
C PHE A 80 4.67 12.78 14.84
N PRO A 81 4.18 13.76 15.61
CA PRO A 81 4.83 15.06 15.78
C PRO A 81 6.21 14.98 16.45
N CYS A 82 6.47 13.92 17.23
CA CYS A 82 7.74 13.69 17.90
C CYS A 82 8.79 13.01 17.00
N SER A 83 8.40 12.48 15.85
CA SER A 83 9.29 11.86 14.86
C SER A 83 9.95 12.90 13.94
N ARG A 84 10.87 12.46 13.09
CA ARG A 84 11.50 13.29 12.05
C ARG A 84 11.51 12.57 10.71
N PHE A 85 11.18 13.28 9.65
CA PHE A 85 11.03 12.71 8.31
C PHE A 85 11.91 13.46 7.32
N VAL A 86 12.68 12.73 6.51
CA VAL A 86 13.50 13.29 5.44
C VAL A 86 13.16 12.58 4.15
N GLY A 87 12.79 13.32 3.12
CA GLY A 87 12.58 12.81 1.77
C GLY A 87 13.63 13.36 0.83
N ILE A 88 14.20 12.49 -0.02
CA ILE A 88 15.14 12.90 -1.06
C ILE A 88 14.55 12.55 -2.41
N ASP A 89 14.49 13.48 -3.36
CA ASP A 89 14.08 13.21 -4.73
C ASP A 89 14.86 14.06 -5.74
N LEU A 90 14.99 13.58 -6.98
CA LEU A 90 15.68 14.31 -8.04
C LEU A 90 14.81 15.43 -8.63
N SER A 91 13.48 15.31 -8.56
CA SER A 91 12.57 16.24 -9.20
C SER A 91 12.35 17.51 -8.38
N SER A 92 12.97 18.62 -8.81
CA SER A 92 12.78 19.96 -8.22
C SER A 92 11.30 20.37 -8.10
N ARG A 93 10.48 20.02 -9.12
CA ARG A 93 9.03 20.27 -9.12
C ARG A 93 8.32 19.50 -8.01
N GLN A 94 8.54 18.18 -7.92
CA GLN A 94 7.90 17.36 -6.89
C GLN A 94 8.27 17.85 -5.49
N ILE A 95 9.56 18.19 -5.29
CA ILE A 95 10.04 18.77 -4.03
C ILE A 95 9.36 20.11 -3.73
N ALA A 96 9.23 20.99 -4.72
CA ALA A 96 8.53 22.26 -4.55
C ALA A 96 7.05 22.06 -4.21
N ASP A 97 6.37 21.13 -4.86
CA ASP A 97 4.96 20.78 -4.61
C ASP A 97 4.77 20.24 -3.19
N GLY A 98 5.64 19.30 -2.78
CA GLY A 98 5.66 18.75 -1.43
C GLY A 98 5.95 19.81 -0.36
N ARG A 99 6.91 20.71 -0.58
CA ARG A 99 7.22 21.83 0.32
C ARG A 99 6.03 22.78 0.49
N ARG A 100 5.29 23.09 -0.59
CA ARG A 100 4.05 23.90 -0.49
C ARG A 100 2.99 23.19 0.36
N ARG A 101 2.82 21.88 0.17
CA ARG A 101 1.89 21.07 0.97
C ARG A 101 2.28 21.02 2.44
N ILE A 102 3.56 20.82 2.75
CA ILE A 102 4.11 20.84 4.12
C ILE A 102 3.84 22.18 4.80
N ALA A 103 4.12 23.29 4.11
CA ALA A 103 3.85 24.63 4.62
C ALA A 103 2.35 24.88 4.85
N GLY A 104 1.48 24.47 3.91
CA GLY A 104 0.03 24.59 4.03
C GLY A 104 -0.57 23.77 5.17
N LEU A 105 0.10 22.70 5.60
CA LEU A 105 -0.28 21.87 6.76
C LEU A 105 0.41 22.30 8.06
N GLY A 106 1.36 23.24 8.02
CA GLY A 106 2.10 23.71 9.19
C GLY A 106 3.01 22.65 9.83
N LEU A 107 3.51 21.69 9.05
CA LEU A 107 4.35 20.59 9.58
C LEU A 107 5.81 21.04 9.73
N GLY A 108 6.35 20.95 10.94
CA GLY A 108 7.74 21.34 11.25
C GLY A 108 8.72 20.18 11.42
N ASN A 109 8.27 18.94 11.30
CA ASN A 109 9.03 17.71 11.56
C ASN A 109 9.39 16.93 10.29
N ILE A 110 9.24 17.53 9.10
CA ILE A 110 9.52 16.93 7.81
C ILE A 110 10.34 17.89 6.93
N GLU A 111 11.34 17.34 6.24
CA GLU A 111 12.17 18.04 5.26
C GLU A 111 12.21 17.26 3.94
N LEU A 112 12.01 17.97 2.82
CA LEU A 112 12.18 17.40 1.47
C LEU A 112 13.38 18.07 0.80
N ILE A 113 14.29 17.25 0.27
CA ILE A 113 15.58 17.65 -0.28
C ILE A 113 15.63 17.25 -1.76
N GLU A 114 15.94 18.22 -2.61
CA GLU A 114 16.26 17.97 -4.01
C GLU A 114 17.71 17.49 -4.11
N ALA A 115 17.93 16.23 -4.47
CA ALA A 115 19.27 15.69 -4.69
C ALA A 115 19.26 14.44 -5.57
N ASP A 116 20.40 14.20 -6.22
CA ASP A 116 20.66 12.97 -6.96
C ASP A 116 21.12 11.86 -6.00
N LEU A 117 20.42 10.72 -6.03
CA LEU A 117 20.76 9.52 -5.26
C LEU A 117 22.08 8.88 -5.69
N ALA A 118 22.57 9.16 -6.90
CA ALA A 118 23.92 8.76 -7.30
C ALA A 118 25.01 9.47 -6.47
N ASN A 119 24.69 10.63 -5.87
CA ASN A 119 25.60 11.41 -5.04
C ASN A 119 25.34 11.17 -3.55
N THR A 120 26.19 10.33 -2.94
CA THR A 120 26.05 9.84 -1.56
C THR A 120 26.21 10.91 -0.48
N GLY A 121 26.60 12.15 -0.81
CA GLY A 121 26.74 13.24 0.15
C GLY A 121 25.42 13.77 0.73
N SER A 122 24.28 13.35 0.16
CA SER A 122 22.93 13.87 0.43
C SER A 122 22.26 13.26 1.67
N ALA A 123 22.61 12.03 2.08
CA ALA A 123 22.07 11.40 3.28
C ALA A 123 23.09 11.44 4.42
N ARG A 124 22.82 12.23 5.45
CA ARG A 124 23.62 12.31 6.68
C ARG A 124 22.76 11.96 7.90
N GLY A 125 23.26 11.09 8.77
CA GLY A 125 22.66 10.73 10.05
C GLY A 125 22.14 9.30 10.12
N HIS A 126 21.78 8.87 11.34
CA HIS A 126 21.19 7.57 11.63
C HIS A 126 19.66 7.64 11.58
N PHE A 127 19.05 6.73 10.82
CA PHE A 127 17.60 6.57 10.67
C PHE A 127 17.17 5.19 11.13
N GLU A 128 16.11 5.13 11.94
CA GLU A 128 15.50 3.88 12.37
C GLU A 128 14.80 3.17 11.21
N TYR A 129 14.26 3.94 10.24
CA TYR A 129 13.62 3.39 9.05
C TYR A 129 14.10 4.08 7.78
N VAL A 130 14.48 3.30 6.77
CA VAL A 130 14.86 3.81 5.44
C VAL A 130 13.96 3.17 4.38
N ILE A 131 13.27 3.98 3.59
CA ILE A 131 12.31 3.53 2.59
C ILE A 131 12.87 3.83 1.20
N CYS A 132 12.86 2.84 0.32
CA CYS A 132 13.20 2.96 -1.10
C CYS A 132 12.14 2.20 -1.89
N HIS A 133 10.98 2.84 -2.09
CA HIS A 133 9.88 2.23 -2.81
C HIS A 133 9.86 2.70 -4.26
N GLY A 134 9.83 1.80 -5.23
CA GLY A 134 9.60 2.17 -6.63
C GLY A 134 10.75 2.95 -7.28
N VAL A 135 11.98 2.86 -6.76
CA VAL A 135 13.17 3.47 -7.38
C VAL A 135 14.09 2.42 -7.96
N PHE A 136 14.36 1.35 -7.21
CA PHE A 136 15.51 0.48 -7.43
C PHE A 136 15.56 -0.14 -8.84
N SER A 137 14.43 -0.60 -9.38
CA SER A 137 14.39 -1.16 -10.76
C SER A 137 14.41 -0.10 -11.86
N TRP A 138 14.22 1.19 -11.55
CA TRP A 138 14.07 2.28 -12.53
C TRP A 138 15.34 3.09 -12.75
N VAL A 139 16.45 2.65 -12.18
CA VAL A 139 17.71 3.37 -12.22
C VAL A 139 18.84 2.47 -12.73
N PRO A 140 19.90 3.04 -13.33
CA PRO A 140 21.06 2.28 -13.76
C PRO A 140 21.75 1.53 -12.61
N GLY A 141 22.52 0.49 -12.95
CA GLY A 141 23.20 -0.36 -11.97
C GLY A 141 24.10 0.40 -10.98
N HIS A 142 24.80 1.45 -11.42
CA HIS A 142 25.64 2.25 -10.52
C HIS A 142 24.83 3.06 -9.48
N VAL A 143 23.61 3.46 -9.84
CA VAL A 143 22.67 4.15 -8.92
C VAL A 143 22.05 3.15 -7.96
N GLN A 144 21.75 1.91 -8.40
CA GLN A 144 21.32 0.83 -7.51
C GLN A 144 22.36 0.58 -6.40
N ASP A 145 23.65 0.54 -6.76
CA ASP A 145 24.72 0.39 -5.77
C ASP A 145 24.85 1.64 -4.87
N ALA A 146 24.63 2.84 -5.41
CA ALA A 146 24.61 4.07 -4.61
C ALA A 146 23.46 4.09 -3.59
N ILE A 147 22.27 3.65 -3.98
CA ILE A 147 21.11 3.49 -3.10
C ILE A 147 21.44 2.53 -1.95
N LEU A 148 22.01 1.35 -2.25
CA LEU A 148 22.35 0.37 -1.20
C LEU A 148 23.44 0.88 -0.25
N ARG A 149 24.45 1.59 -0.76
CA ARG A 149 25.45 2.28 0.08
C ARG A 149 24.82 3.34 0.97
N MET A 150 23.92 4.16 0.43
CA MET A 150 23.22 5.17 1.20
C MET A 150 22.34 4.55 2.28
N ILE A 151 21.63 3.46 1.96
CA ILE A 151 20.84 2.71 2.94
C ILE A 151 21.76 2.27 4.07
N GLU A 152 22.87 1.56 3.80
CA GLU A 152 23.73 1.06 4.87
C GLU A 152 24.34 2.18 5.72
N ALA A 153 24.85 3.24 5.08
CA ALA A 153 25.48 4.36 5.77
C ALA A 153 24.51 5.19 6.62
N SER A 154 23.22 5.24 6.24
CA SER A 154 22.21 6.03 6.96
C SER A 154 21.42 5.21 7.98
N LEU A 155 21.45 3.87 7.91
CA LEU A 155 20.69 3.02 8.80
C LEU A 155 21.26 3.02 10.22
N ALA A 156 20.39 3.11 11.22
CA ALA A 156 20.74 2.78 12.60
C ALA A 156 21.15 1.30 12.72
N ASP A 157 21.85 0.92 13.80
CA ASP A 157 22.34 -0.45 13.96
C ASP A 157 21.22 -1.50 14.09
N ASN A 158 20.10 -1.11 14.70
CA ASN A 158 18.86 -1.88 14.72
C ASN A 158 17.84 -1.41 13.67
N GLY A 159 18.21 -0.50 12.77
CA GLY A 159 17.31 0.08 11.79
C GLY A 159 16.84 -0.91 10.73
N ILE A 160 15.71 -0.60 10.09
CA ILE A 160 15.07 -1.44 9.08
C ILE A 160 14.93 -0.66 7.77
N ALA A 161 15.41 -1.23 6.67
CA ALA A 161 15.25 -0.67 5.34
C ALA A 161 14.20 -1.44 4.53
N ALA A 162 13.32 -0.75 3.84
CA ALA A 162 12.30 -1.33 2.97
C ALA A 162 12.60 -0.99 1.51
N VAL A 163 12.88 -1.99 0.68
CA VAL A 163 13.23 -1.80 -0.73
C VAL A 163 12.26 -2.56 -1.62
N SER A 164 11.69 -1.89 -2.62
CA SER A 164 10.83 -2.55 -3.62
C SER A 164 11.41 -2.51 -5.03
N TYR A 165 11.22 -3.61 -5.76
CA TYR A 165 11.85 -3.85 -7.07
C TYR A 165 11.11 -4.93 -7.87
N ASN A 166 11.19 -4.84 -9.19
CA ASN A 166 10.67 -5.85 -10.11
C ASN A 166 11.56 -7.11 -10.04
N VAL A 167 10.94 -8.30 -10.02
CA VAL A 167 11.64 -9.57 -9.80
C VAL A 167 11.44 -10.57 -10.94
N LEU A 168 12.49 -11.32 -11.24
CA LEU A 168 12.47 -12.46 -12.17
C LEU A 168 12.15 -13.77 -11.45
N PRO A 169 11.51 -14.75 -12.12
CA PRO A 169 11.11 -14.74 -13.53
C PRO A 169 9.74 -14.10 -13.80
N GLY A 170 8.94 -13.74 -12.78
CA GLY A 170 7.57 -13.26 -12.98
C GLY A 170 7.45 -12.05 -13.92
N TRP A 171 8.44 -11.15 -13.89
CA TRP A 171 8.50 -10.01 -14.81
C TRP A 171 8.69 -10.38 -16.29
N HIS A 172 9.15 -11.60 -16.62
CA HIS A 172 9.28 -12.04 -18.01
C HIS A 172 7.94 -12.06 -18.75
N LEU A 173 6.80 -12.22 -18.06
CA LEU A 173 5.47 -12.15 -18.69
C LEU A 173 5.14 -10.75 -19.22
N ARG A 174 5.81 -9.71 -18.71
CA ARG A 174 5.59 -8.31 -19.07
C ARG A 174 6.62 -7.77 -20.06
N SER A 175 7.79 -8.41 -20.12
CA SER A 175 8.92 -7.96 -20.93
C SER A 175 8.60 -7.88 -22.43
N PRO A 176 7.95 -8.88 -23.07
CA PRO A 176 7.63 -8.79 -24.49
C PRO A 176 6.69 -7.62 -24.84
N VAL A 177 5.69 -7.34 -24.00
CA VAL A 177 4.78 -6.21 -24.21
C VAL A 177 5.52 -4.88 -24.07
N ARG A 178 6.40 -4.77 -23.06
CA ARG A 178 7.26 -3.60 -22.88
C ARG A 178 8.20 -3.39 -24.08
N ASP A 179 8.86 -4.44 -24.57
CA ASP A 179 9.77 -4.35 -25.72
C ASP A 179 9.03 -3.85 -26.98
N ILE A 180 7.81 -4.34 -27.21
CA ILE A 180 6.96 -3.90 -28.33
C ILE A 180 6.57 -2.43 -28.15
N LEU A 181 6.15 -2.02 -26.95
CA LEU A 181 5.79 -0.63 -26.66
C LEU A 181 6.98 0.31 -26.84
N CYS A 182 8.14 -0.02 -26.28
CA CYS A 182 9.36 0.77 -26.44
C CYS A 182 9.76 0.88 -27.91
N SER A 183 9.68 -0.22 -28.67
CA SER A 183 10.01 -0.25 -30.09
C SER A 183 9.07 0.59 -30.96
N GLN A 184 7.76 0.58 -30.68
CA GLN A 184 6.76 1.21 -31.55
C GLN A 184 6.38 2.64 -31.14
N VAL A 185 6.46 2.96 -29.84
CA VAL A 185 6.15 4.30 -29.33
C VAL A 185 7.39 5.20 -29.35
N GLY A 186 8.55 4.67 -28.95
CA GLY A 186 9.78 5.45 -28.80
C GLY A 186 9.69 6.59 -27.77
N ASN A 187 10.59 7.58 -27.91
CA ASN A 187 10.74 8.72 -27.01
C ASN A 187 10.33 10.07 -27.62
N ARG A 188 9.77 10.09 -28.84
CA ARG A 188 9.36 11.32 -29.53
C ARG A 188 7.95 11.75 -29.11
N GLY A 189 7.64 13.04 -29.17
CA GLY A 189 6.31 13.60 -28.91
C GLY A 189 5.98 13.76 -27.42
N THR A 190 4.86 14.41 -27.15
CA THR A 190 4.41 14.69 -25.76
C THR A 190 3.99 13.40 -25.04
N PRO A 191 3.96 13.35 -23.70
CA PRO A 191 3.46 12.19 -22.95
C PRO A 191 2.08 11.74 -23.37
N ARG A 192 1.18 12.67 -23.70
CA ARG A 192 -0.14 12.34 -24.22
C ARG A 192 -0.07 11.63 -25.55
N GLU A 193 0.70 12.14 -26.51
CA GLU A 193 0.90 11.47 -27.79
C GLU A 193 1.56 10.10 -27.64
N ARG A 194 2.46 9.94 -26.66
CA ARG A 194 3.10 8.67 -26.32
C ARG A 194 2.11 7.69 -25.70
N VAL A 195 1.26 8.13 -24.78
CA VAL A 195 0.20 7.31 -24.17
C VAL A 195 -0.84 6.88 -25.22
N GLU A 196 -1.30 7.79 -26.07
CA GLU A 196 -2.26 7.46 -27.13
C GLU A 196 -1.69 6.42 -28.10
N ARG A 197 -0.42 6.58 -28.52
CA ARG A 197 0.25 5.56 -29.32
C ARG A 197 0.41 4.24 -28.58
N ALA A 198 0.77 4.26 -27.30
CA ALA A 198 0.85 3.04 -26.49
C ALA A 198 -0.51 2.33 -26.42
N ARG A 199 -1.60 3.06 -26.21
CA ARG A 199 -2.97 2.51 -26.22
C ARG A 199 -3.32 1.89 -27.57
N ALA A 200 -2.97 2.54 -28.68
CA ALA A 200 -3.19 2.00 -30.01
C ALA A 200 -2.40 0.69 -30.26
N VAL A 201 -1.13 0.63 -29.82
CA VAL A 201 -0.31 -0.59 -29.90
C VAL A 201 -0.90 -1.71 -29.04
N LEU A 202 -1.34 -1.41 -27.82
CA LEU A 202 -1.99 -2.40 -26.94
C LEU A 202 -3.29 -2.94 -27.53
N GLU A 203 -4.10 -2.09 -28.14
CA GLU A 203 -5.34 -2.50 -28.80
C GLU A 203 -5.07 -3.37 -30.04
N THR A 204 -3.99 -3.08 -30.76
CA THR A 204 -3.49 -3.92 -31.86
C THR A 204 -3.03 -5.28 -31.33
N LEU A 205 -2.24 -5.33 -30.25
CA LEU A 205 -1.82 -6.59 -29.63
C LEU A 205 -3.01 -7.43 -29.18
N ARG A 206 -4.04 -6.80 -28.60
CA ARG A 206 -5.27 -7.45 -28.13
C ARG A 206 -6.08 -8.10 -29.26
N SER A 207 -6.09 -7.48 -30.44
CA SER A 207 -6.90 -7.91 -31.59
C SER A 207 -6.14 -8.78 -32.60
N ALA A 208 -4.86 -8.51 -32.84
CA ALA A 208 -4.05 -9.19 -33.86
C ALA A 208 -3.38 -10.49 -33.39
N THR A 209 -3.25 -10.70 -32.07
CA THR A 209 -2.60 -11.92 -31.56
C THR A 209 -3.58 -13.09 -31.44
N ALA A 210 -3.25 -14.24 -32.02
CA ALA A 210 -4.11 -15.42 -32.00
C ALA A 210 -4.26 -16.01 -30.59
N GLY A 211 -5.48 -16.00 -30.03
CA GLY A 211 -5.77 -16.52 -28.69
C GLY A 211 -5.71 -18.05 -28.53
N GLY A 212 -5.57 -18.80 -29.63
CA GLY A 212 -5.47 -20.27 -29.61
C GLY A 212 -4.14 -20.79 -29.07
N PHE A 213 -3.11 -19.93 -28.97
CA PHE A 213 -1.78 -20.31 -28.52
C PHE A 213 -1.42 -19.63 -27.19
N ALA A 214 -0.63 -20.30 -26.36
CA ALA A 214 -0.26 -19.81 -25.01
C ALA A 214 0.38 -18.41 -25.04
N PHE A 215 1.31 -18.17 -25.97
CA PHE A 215 1.93 -16.86 -26.16
C PHE A 215 0.88 -15.78 -26.44
N GLY A 216 -0.08 -16.07 -27.32
CA GLY A 216 -1.13 -15.11 -27.66
C GLY A 216 -2.10 -14.84 -26.52
N GLN A 217 -2.38 -15.83 -25.67
CA GLN A 217 -3.18 -15.62 -24.45
C GLN A 217 -2.48 -14.67 -23.48
N ILE A 218 -1.17 -14.85 -23.24
CA ILE A 218 -0.37 -13.98 -22.37
C ILE A 218 -0.37 -12.54 -22.89
N MET A 219 -0.06 -12.34 -24.17
CA MET A 219 0.00 -11.00 -24.78
C MET A 219 -1.35 -10.26 -24.69
N ARG A 220 -2.46 -10.97 -24.95
CA ARG A 220 -3.81 -10.37 -24.88
C ARG A 220 -4.22 -10.05 -23.45
N ALA A 221 -3.92 -10.94 -22.50
CA ALA A 221 -4.22 -10.72 -21.09
C ALA A 221 -3.47 -9.49 -20.56
N GLU A 222 -2.16 -9.40 -20.86
CA GLU A 222 -1.36 -8.26 -20.43
C GLU A 222 -1.78 -6.96 -21.13
N ALA A 223 -2.08 -7.00 -22.44
CA ALA A 223 -2.59 -5.83 -23.15
C ALA A 223 -3.93 -5.32 -22.57
N ALA A 224 -4.87 -6.23 -22.30
CA ALA A 224 -6.15 -5.90 -21.68
C ALA A 224 -5.98 -5.32 -20.27
N ARG A 225 -4.99 -5.80 -19.51
CA ARG A 225 -4.63 -5.25 -18.21
C ARG A 225 -4.12 -3.81 -18.36
N LEU A 226 -3.15 -3.58 -19.26
CA LEU A 226 -2.51 -2.27 -19.45
C LEU A 226 -3.44 -1.20 -20.03
N LEU A 227 -4.41 -1.58 -20.87
CA LEU A 227 -5.41 -0.64 -21.40
C LEU A 227 -6.27 0.00 -20.29
N ARG A 228 -6.44 -0.70 -19.15
CA ARG A 228 -7.18 -0.19 -17.98
C ARG A 228 -6.32 0.67 -17.06
N MET A 229 -5.00 0.69 -17.26
CA MET A 229 -4.09 1.45 -16.38
C MET A 229 -4.05 2.93 -16.78
N PRO A 230 -3.77 3.84 -15.82
CA PRO A 230 -3.54 5.25 -16.10
C PRO A 230 -2.39 5.49 -17.08
N GLY A 231 -2.42 6.63 -17.78
CA GLY A 231 -1.33 7.04 -18.68
C GLY A 231 0.01 7.19 -17.97
N SER A 232 -0.01 7.69 -16.72
CA SER A 232 1.16 7.79 -15.84
C SER A 232 1.86 6.45 -15.64
N TYR A 233 1.09 5.36 -15.44
CA TYR A 233 1.64 4.01 -15.31
C TYR A 233 2.27 3.50 -16.61
N LEU A 234 1.63 3.73 -17.77
CA LEU A 234 2.22 3.32 -19.06
C LEU A 234 3.56 4.02 -19.31
N LEU A 235 3.62 5.31 -19.03
CA LEU A 235 4.84 6.12 -19.18
C LEU A 235 5.94 5.67 -18.21
N GLY A 236 5.56 5.54 -16.95
CA GLY A 236 6.49 5.32 -15.86
C GLY A 236 6.91 3.87 -15.63
N GLU A 237 6.11 2.91 -16.10
CA GLU A 237 6.44 1.48 -16.01
C GLU A 237 6.89 0.90 -17.36
N PHE A 238 6.09 1.05 -18.41
CA PHE A 238 6.32 0.34 -19.68
C PHE A 238 7.13 1.15 -20.69
N LEU A 239 7.17 2.47 -20.56
CA LEU A 239 7.93 3.35 -21.46
C LEU A 239 9.08 4.08 -20.77
N ALA A 240 9.35 3.77 -19.49
CA ALA A 240 10.49 4.36 -18.80
C ALA A 240 11.80 3.92 -19.45
N GLU A 241 12.83 4.76 -19.40
CA GLU A 241 14.13 4.47 -20.00
C GLU A 241 14.79 3.22 -19.40
N HIS A 242 14.77 3.11 -18.08
CA HIS A 242 15.36 2.00 -17.36
C HIS A 242 14.29 1.16 -16.67
N ASN A 243 14.31 -0.15 -16.88
CA ASN A 243 13.61 -1.12 -16.05
C ASN A 243 14.50 -2.36 -15.93
N ALA A 244 15.13 -2.53 -14.78
CA ALA A 244 16.09 -3.59 -14.48
C ALA A 244 15.51 -4.55 -13.43
N PRO A 245 14.63 -5.48 -13.83
CA PRO A 245 14.21 -6.57 -12.96
C PRO A 245 15.43 -7.47 -12.66
N CYS A 246 15.49 -8.03 -11.45
CA CYS A 246 16.57 -8.94 -11.07
C CYS A 246 16.01 -10.17 -10.35
N SER A 247 16.78 -11.25 -10.20
CA SER A 247 16.36 -12.33 -9.32
C SER A 247 16.51 -11.91 -7.85
N PHE A 248 15.77 -12.55 -6.95
CA PHE A 248 15.95 -12.32 -5.51
C PHE A 248 17.38 -12.63 -5.05
N GLY A 249 18.03 -13.64 -5.63
CA GLY A 249 19.42 -13.97 -5.35
C GLY A 249 20.38 -12.83 -5.72
N ASP A 250 20.25 -12.28 -6.94
CA ASP A 250 21.12 -11.20 -7.42
C ASP A 250 20.94 -9.92 -6.58
N PHE A 251 19.69 -9.60 -6.22
CA PHE A 251 19.40 -8.47 -5.34
C PHE A 251 20.12 -8.62 -4.00
N MET A 252 20.05 -9.81 -3.42
CA MET A 252 20.59 -10.09 -2.09
C MET A 252 22.12 -10.21 -2.08
N GLU A 253 22.70 -10.73 -3.15
CA GLU A 253 24.15 -10.68 -3.35
C GLU A 253 24.63 -9.23 -3.42
N ARG A 254 23.95 -8.39 -4.21
CA ARG A 254 24.29 -6.97 -4.34
C ARG A 254 24.13 -6.22 -3.01
N ALA A 255 23.04 -6.45 -2.29
CA ALA A 255 22.83 -5.88 -0.94
C ALA A 255 23.92 -6.33 0.04
N GLY A 256 24.30 -7.61 0.01
CA GLY A 256 25.36 -8.17 0.84
C GLY A 256 26.72 -7.53 0.64
N ARG A 257 27.08 -7.18 -0.61
CA ARG A 257 28.33 -6.44 -0.94
C ARG A 257 28.40 -5.06 -0.28
N HIS A 258 27.25 -4.51 0.11
CA HIS A 258 27.11 -3.24 0.81
C HIS A 258 26.81 -3.38 2.30
N GLY A 259 26.98 -4.57 2.90
CA GLY A 259 26.81 -4.74 4.34
C GLY A 259 25.36 -4.88 4.81
N LEU A 260 24.42 -5.15 3.90
CA LEU A 260 23.01 -5.37 4.21
C LEU A 260 22.65 -6.86 4.16
N GLY A 261 21.72 -7.28 5.02
CA GLY A 261 21.19 -8.65 5.06
C GLY A 261 19.66 -8.66 5.00
N PHE A 262 19.11 -9.80 4.57
CA PHE A 262 17.66 -9.99 4.43
C PHE A 262 17.00 -10.17 5.80
N LEU A 263 15.94 -9.42 6.06
CA LEU A 263 15.06 -9.62 7.21
C LEU A 263 13.90 -10.56 6.84
N CYS A 264 12.98 -10.07 6.03
CA CYS A 264 11.81 -10.78 5.54
C CYS A 264 11.21 -10.02 4.35
N GLU A 265 10.15 -10.56 3.74
CA GLU A 265 9.30 -9.77 2.85
C GLU A 265 8.29 -8.96 3.67
N ALA A 266 8.00 -7.73 3.24
CA ALA A 266 7.00 -6.88 3.87
C ALA A 266 5.56 -7.30 3.51
N ASP A 267 5.38 -7.90 2.34
CA ASP A 267 4.14 -8.53 1.90
C ASP A 267 4.36 -10.02 1.64
N LEU A 268 3.45 -10.84 2.15
CA LEU A 268 3.56 -12.30 2.08
C LEU A 268 2.91 -12.87 0.80
N ASP A 269 2.82 -12.02 -0.24
CA ASP A 269 2.24 -12.23 -1.59
C ASP A 269 1.37 -13.49 -1.71
N ALA A 270 0.13 -13.37 -1.25
CA ALA A 270 -0.79 -14.50 -1.22
C ALA A 270 -1.17 -14.99 -2.63
N ASP A 271 -1.01 -14.17 -3.68
CA ASP A 271 -1.28 -14.54 -5.06
C ASP A 271 -0.23 -15.51 -5.58
N ALA A 272 1.05 -15.18 -5.39
CA ALA A 272 2.15 -16.06 -5.77
C ALA A 272 2.01 -17.45 -5.11
N ARG A 273 1.49 -17.48 -3.88
CA ARG A 273 1.21 -18.74 -3.15
C ARG A 273 0.00 -19.48 -3.68
N GLU A 274 -1.05 -18.79 -4.10
CA GLU A 274 -2.27 -19.40 -4.64
C GLU A 274 -2.03 -20.10 -6.00
N LEU A 275 -1.03 -19.64 -6.76
CA LEU A 275 -0.58 -20.29 -7.99
C LEU A 275 0.18 -21.61 -7.75
N LEU A 276 0.67 -21.86 -6.53
CA LEU A 276 1.42 -23.06 -6.21
C LEU A 276 0.50 -24.25 -5.93
N ALA A 277 0.87 -25.42 -6.48
CA ALA A 277 0.26 -26.69 -6.11
C ALA A 277 0.43 -26.95 -4.59
N PRO A 278 -0.54 -27.61 -3.92
CA PRO A 278 -0.49 -27.87 -2.48
C PRO A 278 0.82 -28.50 -1.98
N GLY A 279 1.40 -29.45 -2.72
CA GLY A 279 2.67 -30.07 -2.35
C GLY A 279 3.86 -29.10 -2.38
N MET A 280 3.91 -28.19 -3.37
CA MET A 280 4.96 -27.17 -3.43
C MET A 280 4.81 -26.13 -2.31
N ARG A 281 3.57 -25.76 -1.98
CA ARG A 281 3.29 -24.87 -0.83
C ARG A 281 3.83 -25.46 0.48
N GLY A 282 3.55 -26.75 0.74
CA GLY A 282 4.06 -27.45 1.91
C GLY A 282 5.58 -27.46 1.95
N ARG A 283 6.22 -27.81 0.83
CA ARG A 283 7.69 -27.82 0.73
C ARG A 283 8.33 -26.45 0.97
N ILE A 284 7.76 -25.38 0.41
CA ILE A 284 8.26 -24.01 0.62
C ILE A 284 8.08 -23.60 2.08
N ALA A 285 6.96 -23.94 2.72
CA ALA A 285 6.73 -23.65 4.13
C ALA A 285 7.73 -24.37 5.05
N GLU A 286 8.05 -25.64 4.76
CA GLU A 286 9.09 -26.39 5.48
C GLU A 286 10.48 -25.76 5.30
N LEU A 287 10.83 -25.41 4.06
CA LEU A 287 12.12 -24.77 3.74
C LEU A 287 12.23 -23.37 4.35
N ALA A 288 11.15 -22.61 4.48
CA ALA A 288 11.18 -21.24 5.01
C ALA A 288 11.73 -21.17 6.45
N VAL A 289 11.66 -22.27 7.20
CA VAL A 289 12.20 -22.37 8.56
C VAL A 289 13.72 -22.50 8.57
N GLN A 290 14.30 -23.22 7.60
CA GLN A 290 15.72 -23.59 7.58
C GLN A 290 16.54 -22.79 6.57
N GLU A 291 15.95 -22.50 5.42
CA GLU A 291 16.57 -21.86 4.26
C GLU A 291 15.64 -20.76 3.69
N PRO A 292 15.38 -19.66 4.43
CA PRO A 292 14.41 -18.63 4.03
C PRO A 292 14.73 -18.00 2.66
N MET A 293 16.01 -17.83 2.35
CA MET A 293 16.46 -17.31 1.05
C MET A 293 16.06 -18.23 -0.11
N ARG A 294 16.25 -19.54 0.07
CA ARG A 294 15.89 -20.56 -0.91
C ARG A 294 14.39 -20.69 -1.05
N ALA A 295 13.66 -20.67 0.06
CA ALA A 295 12.20 -20.68 0.06
C ALA A 295 11.63 -19.47 -0.71
N GLY A 296 12.18 -18.27 -0.50
CA GLY A 296 11.83 -17.07 -1.26
C GLY A 296 12.12 -17.22 -2.76
N ALA A 297 13.32 -17.69 -3.12
CA ALA A 297 13.68 -17.90 -4.53
C ALA A 297 12.74 -18.90 -5.23
N LEU A 298 12.37 -20.00 -4.56
CA LEU A 298 11.41 -20.97 -5.09
C LEU A 298 10.01 -20.36 -5.24
N LEU A 299 9.59 -19.51 -4.31
CA LEU A 299 8.31 -18.81 -4.42
C LEU A 299 8.26 -17.90 -5.66
N ASP A 300 9.37 -17.21 -6.00
CA ASP A 300 9.39 -16.41 -7.23
C ASP A 300 9.35 -17.29 -8.49
N GLN A 301 10.15 -18.37 -8.50
CA GLN A 301 10.28 -19.25 -9.65
C GLN A 301 8.98 -19.97 -9.99
N TYR A 302 8.27 -20.47 -8.98
CA TYR A 302 7.05 -21.26 -9.18
C TYR A 302 5.76 -20.45 -9.00
N GLY A 303 5.81 -19.35 -8.23
CA GLY A 303 4.67 -18.47 -7.99
C GLY A 303 4.56 -17.31 -8.97
N GLY A 304 5.57 -17.09 -9.82
CA GLY A 304 5.50 -16.07 -10.89
C GLY A 304 5.40 -14.63 -10.38
N ARG A 305 5.87 -14.38 -9.15
CA ARG A 305 5.86 -13.06 -8.51
C ARG A 305 6.60 -12.03 -9.39
N PRO A 306 6.00 -10.90 -9.78
CA PRO A 306 6.66 -9.91 -10.63
C PRO A 306 7.30 -8.76 -9.84
N PHE A 307 7.03 -8.64 -8.54
CA PHE A 307 7.45 -7.51 -7.71
C PHE A 307 7.71 -7.92 -6.27
N ARG A 308 8.81 -7.46 -5.66
CA ARG A 308 9.16 -7.71 -4.26
C ARG A 308 9.16 -6.44 -3.41
N ARG A 309 9.00 -6.64 -2.10
CA ARG A 309 9.12 -5.60 -1.06
C ARG A 309 9.96 -6.19 0.06
N SER A 310 11.26 -6.24 -0.15
CA SER A 310 12.18 -6.88 0.78
C SER A 310 12.56 -5.91 1.90
N LEU A 311 12.54 -6.40 3.14
CA LEU A 311 13.09 -5.71 4.29
C LEU A 311 14.54 -6.14 4.50
N LEU A 312 15.41 -5.16 4.71
CA LEU A 312 16.82 -5.32 4.94
C LEU A 312 17.20 -4.74 6.30
N VAL A 313 18.24 -5.30 6.89
CA VAL A 313 18.89 -4.79 8.11
C VAL A 313 20.41 -4.80 7.89
N LYS A 314 21.19 -4.20 8.80
CA LYS A 314 22.64 -4.37 8.74
C LYS A 314 23.03 -5.83 8.86
N ALA A 315 24.10 -6.25 8.17
CA ALA A 315 24.56 -7.64 8.14
C ALA A 315 24.85 -8.23 9.54
N GLY A 316 25.24 -7.39 10.50
CA GLY A 316 25.37 -7.79 11.90
C GLY A 316 24.04 -8.24 12.52
N ALA A 317 23.00 -7.42 12.40
CA ALA A 317 21.65 -7.73 12.88
C ALA A 317 21.03 -8.92 12.15
N ALA A 318 21.32 -9.08 10.85
CA ALA A 318 20.81 -10.20 10.05
C ALA A 318 21.22 -11.58 10.61
N ARG A 319 22.37 -11.67 11.29
CA ARG A 319 22.86 -12.92 11.92
C ARG A 319 22.05 -13.32 13.15
N ALA A 320 21.32 -12.40 13.77
CA ALA A 320 20.50 -12.65 14.94
C ALA A 320 19.06 -13.07 14.58
N ILE A 321 18.69 -13.00 13.30
CA ILE A 321 17.35 -13.38 12.83
C ILE A 321 17.10 -14.86 13.11
N ARG A 322 15.90 -15.16 13.59
CA ARG A 322 15.43 -16.52 13.83
C ARG A 322 13.99 -16.72 13.37
N ALA A 323 13.55 -17.97 13.37
CA ALA A 323 12.16 -18.30 13.13
C ALA A 323 11.24 -17.66 14.19
N PRO A 324 10.06 -17.14 13.79
CA PRO A 324 9.08 -16.59 14.73
C PRO A 324 8.58 -17.62 15.75
N THR A 325 8.39 -17.17 16.98
CA THR A 325 7.79 -17.94 18.08
C THR A 325 6.52 -17.26 18.57
N LEU A 326 5.69 -17.99 19.32
CA LEU A 326 4.47 -17.40 19.91
C LEU A 326 4.78 -16.29 20.94
N ALA A 327 5.99 -16.27 21.52
CA ALA A 327 6.39 -15.22 22.45
C ALA A 327 6.58 -13.88 21.73
N ASP A 328 7.01 -13.89 20.48
CA ASP A 328 7.27 -12.68 19.68
C ASP A 328 5.99 -11.91 19.36
N LEU A 329 4.82 -12.57 19.42
CA LEU A 329 3.53 -11.94 19.23
C LEU A 329 3.05 -11.12 20.43
N ARG A 330 3.61 -11.34 21.64
CA ARG A 330 3.05 -10.79 22.90
C ARG A 330 2.96 -9.27 22.94
N HIS A 331 3.90 -8.59 22.27
CA HIS A 331 3.98 -7.13 22.27
C HIS A 331 3.38 -6.51 21.00
N LEU A 332 2.75 -7.32 20.16
CA LEU A 332 2.23 -6.89 18.87
C LEU A 332 0.71 -6.71 18.91
N HIS A 333 0.26 -5.85 18.01
CA HIS A 333 -1.14 -5.65 17.67
C HIS A 333 -1.45 -6.35 16.35
N VAL A 334 -2.66 -6.89 16.23
CA VAL A 334 -3.15 -7.57 15.04
C VAL A 334 -4.40 -6.87 14.52
N SER A 335 -4.53 -6.81 13.20
CA SER A 335 -5.79 -6.44 12.55
C SER A 335 -6.07 -7.35 11.37
N MET A 336 -7.36 -7.55 11.07
CA MET A 336 -7.78 -8.40 9.97
C MET A 336 -9.17 -7.99 9.50
N ARG A 337 -9.34 -7.83 8.18
CA ARG A 337 -10.67 -7.63 7.60
C ARG A 337 -11.41 -8.95 7.51
N LEU A 338 -12.47 -9.08 8.30
CA LEU A 338 -13.31 -10.27 8.38
C LEU A 338 -14.78 -9.90 8.27
N GLU A 339 -15.51 -10.66 7.47
CA GLU A 339 -16.97 -10.64 7.41
C GLU A 339 -17.48 -11.90 8.14
N ARG A 340 -18.35 -11.70 9.13
CA ARG A 340 -19.01 -12.80 9.84
C ARG A 340 -20.03 -13.45 8.92
N MET A 341 -20.02 -14.77 8.86
CA MET A 341 -21.01 -15.56 8.11
C MET A 341 -21.98 -16.26 9.07
N ALA A 342 -23.12 -16.71 8.52
CA ALA A 342 -23.98 -17.65 9.23
C ALA A 342 -23.17 -18.89 9.65
N PRO A 343 -23.41 -19.45 10.87
CA PRO A 343 -22.74 -20.67 11.30
C PRO A 343 -22.92 -21.80 10.28
N ALA A 344 -21.85 -22.56 10.04
CA ALA A 344 -21.94 -23.76 9.20
C ALA A 344 -22.56 -24.93 9.99
N ALA A 345 -23.00 -25.97 9.28
CA ALA A 345 -23.59 -27.18 9.88
C ALA A 345 -22.71 -27.72 11.03
N GLY A 346 -23.36 -28.07 12.15
CA GLY A 346 -22.67 -28.53 13.37
C GLY A 346 -22.06 -27.41 14.23
N GLY A 347 -22.55 -26.17 14.13
CA GLY A 347 -22.19 -25.07 15.03
C GLY A 347 -20.79 -24.48 14.79
N THR A 348 -20.22 -24.69 13.61
CA THR A 348 -18.89 -24.14 13.27
C THR A 348 -19.02 -22.65 12.97
N ALA A 349 -18.27 -21.82 13.69
CA ALA A 349 -18.19 -20.39 13.42
C ALA A 349 -17.48 -20.17 12.08
N SER A 350 -18.07 -19.35 11.21
CA SER A 350 -17.62 -19.14 9.84
C SER A 350 -17.39 -17.67 9.54
N PHE A 351 -16.29 -17.39 8.84
CA PHE A 351 -15.86 -16.05 8.45
C PHE A 351 -15.41 -16.06 6.99
N LYS A 352 -15.42 -14.87 6.39
CA LYS A 352 -14.89 -14.61 5.05
C LYS A 352 -13.87 -13.47 5.15
N ASP A 353 -12.68 -13.64 4.60
CA ASP A 353 -11.68 -12.57 4.54
C ASP A 353 -11.91 -11.60 3.37
N ALA A 354 -11.07 -10.56 3.27
CA ALA A 354 -11.14 -9.56 2.21
C ALA A 354 -11.08 -10.14 0.78
N ARG A 355 -10.52 -11.34 0.60
CA ARG A 355 -10.40 -12.03 -0.69
C ARG A 355 -11.50 -13.06 -0.92
N GLY A 356 -12.51 -13.11 -0.05
CA GLY A 356 -13.60 -14.07 -0.14
C GLY A 356 -13.27 -15.47 0.36
N ARG A 357 -12.08 -15.70 0.92
CA ARG A 357 -11.67 -17.02 1.40
C ARG A 357 -12.35 -17.30 2.74
N ARG A 358 -12.85 -18.54 2.89
CA ARG A 358 -13.59 -18.96 4.08
C ARG A 358 -12.64 -19.43 5.18
N LEU A 359 -12.93 -19.03 6.42
CA LEU A 359 -12.31 -19.55 7.63
C LEU A 359 -13.40 -20.17 8.52
N GLY A 360 -13.13 -21.36 9.06
CA GLY A 360 -14.05 -22.07 9.93
C GLY A 360 -13.36 -22.57 11.18
N THR A 361 -14.00 -22.43 12.33
CA THR A 361 -13.48 -22.98 13.59
C THR A 361 -14.58 -23.51 14.49
N ARG A 362 -14.29 -24.62 15.19
CA ARG A 362 -15.13 -25.18 16.27
C ARG A 362 -14.61 -24.81 17.65
N CYS A 363 -13.45 -24.17 17.74
CA CYS A 363 -12.89 -23.70 19.01
C CYS A 363 -13.51 -22.35 19.37
N ALA A 364 -14.20 -22.32 20.51
CA ALA A 364 -14.91 -21.13 20.98
C ALA A 364 -13.98 -19.93 21.20
N ALA A 365 -12.79 -20.15 21.79
CA ALA A 365 -11.80 -19.10 22.01
C ALA A 365 -11.29 -18.49 20.69
N VAL A 366 -11.01 -19.33 19.68
CA VAL A 366 -10.60 -18.85 18.35
C VAL A 366 -11.75 -18.09 17.68
N ALA A 367 -12.99 -18.59 17.76
CA ALA A 367 -14.14 -17.90 17.21
C ALA A 367 -14.31 -16.51 17.84
N GLN A 368 -14.19 -16.41 19.18
CA GLN A 368 -14.28 -15.15 19.90
C GLN A 368 -13.19 -14.18 19.48
N ALA A 369 -11.93 -14.62 19.38
CA ALA A 369 -10.83 -13.77 18.91
C ALA A 369 -11.09 -13.21 17.49
N LEU A 370 -11.58 -14.05 16.58
CA LEU A 370 -11.92 -13.64 15.21
C LEU A 370 -13.13 -12.68 15.16
N PHE A 371 -14.15 -12.87 16.00
CA PHE A 371 -15.26 -11.93 16.12
C PHE A 371 -14.77 -10.56 16.58
N ARG A 372 -13.92 -10.52 17.60
CA ARG A 372 -13.35 -9.26 18.11
C ARG A 372 -12.50 -8.55 17.07
N LEU A 373 -11.72 -9.29 16.27
CA LEU A 373 -10.97 -8.72 15.15
C LEU A 373 -11.91 -8.15 14.07
N ALA A 374 -12.99 -8.86 13.74
CA ALA A 374 -13.99 -8.38 12.78
C ALA A 374 -14.68 -7.09 13.25
N GLU A 375 -15.06 -7.03 14.53
CA GLU A 375 -15.65 -5.83 15.16
C GLU A 375 -14.65 -4.68 15.28
N ALA A 376 -13.39 -4.98 15.59
CA ALA A 376 -12.35 -3.96 15.73
C ALA A 376 -11.94 -3.35 14.39
N TRP A 377 -12.10 -4.06 13.27
CA TRP A 377 -11.72 -3.56 11.93
C TRP A 377 -12.34 -2.19 11.63
N PRO A 378 -11.59 -1.22 11.05
CA PRO A 378 -10.19 -1.29 10.64
C PRO A 378 -9.15 -0.97 11.74
N GLY A 379 -9.51 -0.96 13.01
CA GLY A 379 -8.58 -0.86 14.14
C GLY A 379 -7.75 -2.13 14.39
N THR A 380 -6.91 -2.08 15.41
CA THR A 380 -6.04 -3.19 15.83
C THR A 380 -6.34 -3.62 17.27
N LEU A 381 -6.12 -4.89 17.60
CA LEU A 381 -6.20 -5.41 18.97
C LEU A 381 -4.86 -6.02 19.41
N PRO A 382 -4.45 -5.85 20.68
CA PRO A 382 -3.25 -6.49 21.20
C PRO A 382 -3.42 -8.02 21.25
N VAL A 383 -2.36 -8.75 20.88
CA VAL A 383 -2.41 -10.22 20.87
C VAL A 383 -2.67 -10.78 22.27
N THR A 384 -2.15 -10.15 23.31
CA THR A 384 -2.37 -10.55 24.71
C THR A 384 -3.84 -10.56 25.10
N GLU A 385 -4.63 -9.65 24.56
CA GLU A 385 -6.06 -9.56 24.79
C GLU A 385 -6.85 -10.58 23.96
N LEU A 386 -6.45 -10.82 22.71
CA LEU A 386 -7.05 -11.84 21.85
C LEU A 386 -6.78 -13.25 22.35
N ALA A 387 -5.57 -13.49 22.84
CA ALA A 387 -5.10 -14.77 23.37
C ALA A 387 -5.24 -14.87 24.90
N ALA A 388 -6.18 -14.13 25.49
CA ALA A 388 -6.48 -14.23 26.92
C ALA A 388 -7.22 -15.55 27.25
N GLY A 389 -7.00 -16.06 28.47
CA GLY A 389 -7.71 -17.24 28.99
C GLY A 389 -7.08 -18.61 28.65
N GLY A 390 -7.79 -19.68 29.02
CA GLY A 390 -7.24 -21.05 29.05
C GLY A 390 -6.84 -21.65 27.68
N GLU A 391 -7.41 -21.18 26.57
CA GLU A 391 -7.03 -21.59 25.21
C GLU A 391 -6.11 -20.57 24.50
N GLY A 392 -5.51 -19.62 25.23
CA GLY A 392 -4.70 -18.53 24.67
C GLY A 392 -3.59 -18.97 23.71
N THR A 393 -2.84 -20.02 24.05
CA THR A 393 -1.80 -20.59 23.19
C THR A 393 -2.33 -21.04 21.82
N LYS A 394 -3.55 -21.56 21.78
CA LYS A 394 -4.20 -22.01 20.54
C LYS A 394 -4.64 -20.82 19.69
N VAL A 395 -5.17 -19.77 20.31
CA VAL A 395 -5.47 -18.51 19.63
C VAL A 395 -4.20 -17.91 19.03
N ALA A 396 -3.13 -17.78 19.82
CA ALA A 396 -1.85 -17.25 19.35
C ALA A 396 -1.27 -18.06 18.17
N ARG A 397 -1.40 -19.40 18.18
CA ARG A 397 -0.98 -20.25 17.06
C ARG A 397 -1.80 -20.00 15.79
N VAL A 398 -3.12 -19.83 15.91
CA VAL A 398 -3.97 -19.49 14.77
C VAL A 398 -3.62 -18.10 14.23
N LEU A 399 -3.45 -17.10 15.10
CA LEU A 399 -3.02 -15.77 14.69
C LEU A 399 -1.67 -15.81 13.96
N MET A 400 -0.68 -16.55 14.48
CA MET A 400 0.60 -16.77 13.80
C MET A 400 0.42 -17.32 12.38
N SER A 401 -0.42 -18.35 12.20
CA SER A 401 -0.70 -18.92 10.87
C SER A 401 -1.32 -17.88 9.94
N LEU A 402 -2.32 -17.13 10.41
CA LEU A 402 -3.00 -16.11 9.62
C LEU A 402 -2.05 -14.98 9.20
N ILE A 403 -1.12 -14.59 10.09
CA ILE A 403 -0.07 -13.63 9.78
C ILE A 403 0.87 -14.20 8.72
N GLN A 404 1.42 -15.40 8.93
CA GLN A 404 2.37 -16.03 8.00
C GLN A 404 1.77 -16.31 6.61
N GLU A 405 0.45 -16.50 6.53
CA GLU A 405 -0.32 -16.62 5.29
C GLU A 405 -0.65 -15.26 4.63
N GLY A 406 -0.29 -14.14 5.25
CA GLY A 406 -0.59 -12.80 4.76
C GLY A 406 -2.08 -12.43 4.85
N ARG A 407 -2.83 -13.06 5.75
CA ARG A 407 -4.26 -12.78 5.96
C ARG A 407 -4.53 -11.75 7.05
N ALA A 408 -3.64 -11.66 8.03
CA ALA A 408 -3.71 -10.70 9.13
C ALA A 408 -2.48 -9.80 9.13
N GLU A 409 -2.66 -8.54 9.51
CA GLU A 409 -1.62 -7.52 9.55
C GLU A 409 -1.12 -7.29 10.98
N LEU A 410 0.18 -7.01 11.10
CA LEU A 410 0.86 -6.75 12.36
C LEU A 410 1.22 -5.26 12.51
N SER A 411 1.23 -4.80 13.75
CA SER A 411 1.61 -3.44 14.13
C SER A 411 2.27 -3.40 15.50
N LEU A 412 3.27 -2.52 15.68
CA LEU A 412 3.78 -2.14 17.00
C LEU A 412 2.84 -1.19 17.76
N LEU A 413 2.00 -0.46 17.02
CA LEU A 413 1.14 0.56 17.58
C LEU A 413 -0.32 0.09 17.63
N ALA A 414 -0.99 0.47 18.71
CA ALA A 414 -2.43 0.43 18.81
C ALA A 414 -3.06 1.44 17.84
N LEU A 415 -4.13 1.02 17.15
CA LEU A 415 -4.97 1.89 16.35
C LEU A 415 -6.43 1.69 16.73
N SER A 416 -7.04 2.76 17.24
CA SER A 416 -8.49 2.91 17.42
C SER A 416 -9.03 3.83 16.33
N VAL A 417 -10.21 3.49 15.81
CA VAL A 417 -10.86 4.20 14.69
C VAL A 417 -12.32 4.47 15.02
N GLY A 418 -12.85 5.56 14.48
CA GLY A 418 -14.25 5.94 14.59
C GLY A 418 -15.18 4.98 13.86
N ARG A 419 -16.45 5.01 14.25
CA ARG A 419 -17.49 4.13 13.74
C ARG A 419 -18.47 4.84 12.82
N GLU A 420 -19.07 4.07 11.93
CA GLU A 420 -20.03 4.57 10.94
C GLU A 420 -21.36 5.02 11.55
N ASP A 421 -21.61 4.77 12.82
CA ASP A 421 -22.82 5.15 13.57
C ASP A 421 -22.58 6.37 14.47
N ALA A 422 -21.39 6.99 14.41
CA ALA A 422 -21.08 8.19 15.16
C ALA A 422 -22.12 9.30 14.89
N SER A 423 -22.70 9.85 15.96
CA SER A 423 -23.69 10.94 15.89
C SER A 423 -23.07 12.26 15.44
N ARG A 424 -21.82 12.48 15.83
CA ARG A 424 -20.97 13.64 15.49
C ARG A 424 -19.63 13.12 14.94
N PRO A 425 -19.59 12.71 13.66
CA PRO A 425 -18.39 12.12 13.06
C PRO A 425 -17.22 13.11 13.03
N VAL A 426 -16.03 12.63 13.33
CA VAL A 426 -14.78 13.39 13.25
C VAL A 426 -13.83 12.67 12.30
N ALA A 427 -13.50 13.27 11.16
CA ALA A 427 -12.39 12.83 10.32
C ALA A 427 -11.07 13.37 10.89
N TRP A 428 -10.01 12.57 10.87
CA TRP A 428 -8.73 13.03 11.40
C TRP A 428 -8.20 14.26 10.63
N PRO A 429 -7.44 15.17 11.28
CA PRO A 429 -7.19 16.51 10.75
C PRO A 429 -6.53 16.55 9.36
N LEU A 430 -5.63 15.60 9.06
CA LEU A 430 -4.98 15.56 7.75
C LEU A 430 -5.98 15.26 6.63
N ALA A 431 -6.84 14.26 6.78
CA ALA A 431 -7.82 13.94 5.74
C ALA A 431 -8.78 15.09 5.48
N ARG A 432 -9.15 15.84 6.53
CA ARG A 432 -9.96 17.05 6.37
C ARG A 432 -9.23 18.11 5.54
N ALA A 433 -7.95 18.34 5.81
CA ALA A 433 -7.14 19.28 5.06
C ALA A 433 -6.95 18.82 3.61
N GLU A 434 -6.62 17.56 3.37
CA GLU A 434 -6.52 16.96 2.03
C GLU A 434 -7.82 17.09 1.24
N ALA A 435 -8.97 16.84 1.89
CA ALA A 435 -10.29 17.02 1.28
C ALA A 435 -10.59 18.49 0.96
N ALA A 436 -10.24 19.42 1.86
CA ALA A 436 -10.40 20.86 1.66
C ALA A 436 -9.49 21.40 0.54
N PHE A 437 -8.29 20.83 0.36
CA PHE A 437 -7.42 21.10 -0.80
C PHE A 437 -7.97 20.52 -2.11
N GLY A 438 -9.04 19.73 -2.07
CA GLY A 438 -9.66 19.14 -3.24
C GLY A 438 -8.92 17.91 -3.79
N LEU A 439 -8.05 17.28 -3.01
CA LEU A 439 -7.33 16.08 -3.45
C LEU A 439 -8.32 14.93 -3.70
N PRO A 440 -8.17 14.17 -4.81
CA PRO A 440 -9.11 13.11 -5.17
C PRO A 440 -9.14 11.95 -4.18
N SER A 441 -8.13 11.84 -3.32
CA SER A 441 -8.05 10.86 -2.25
C SER A 441 -7.53 11.52 -0.98
N VAL A 442 -7.99 11.00 0.16
CA VAL A 442 -7.47 11.35 1.49
C VAL A 442 -6.71 10.17 2.07
N THR A 443 -5.81 10.41 3.01
CA THR A 443 -5.07 9.36 3.71
C THR A 443 -5.84 8.92 4.94
N GLY A 444 -6.05 7.62 5.14
CA GLY A 444 -6.60 7.06 6.39
C GLY A 444 -5.53 6.82 7.46
N LEU A 445 -5.94 6.56 8.70
CA LEU A 445 -5.04 6.29 9.83
C LEU A 445 -4.19 5.03 9.68
N ARG A 446 -4.60 4.10 8.81
CA ARG A 446 -3.80 2.94 8.39
C ARG A 446 -2.77 3.24 7.30
N HIS A 447 -2.58 4.52 6.95
CA HIS A 447 -1.67 4.94 5.89
C HIS A 447 -2.05 4.37 4.51
N VAL A 448 -3.36 4.34 4.22
CA VAL A 448 -3.96 3.89 2.96
C VAL A 448 -4.73 5.04 2.34
N ALA A 449 -4.64 5.21 1.02
CA ALA A 449 -5.43 6.20 0.30
C ALA A 449 -6.90 5.78 0.19
N VAL A 450 -7.82 6.70 0.48
CA VAL A 450 -9.26 6.55 0.38
C VAL A 450 -9.76 7.52 -0.67
N HIS A 451 -10.19 7.00 -1.82
CA HIS A 451 -10.72 7.82 -2.91
C HIS A 451 -12.05 8.46 -2.51
N LEU A 452 -12.21 9.74 -2.80
CA LEU A 452 -13.42 10.50 -2.51
C LEU A 452 -13.97 11.15 -3.77
N THR A 453 -15.30 11.11 -3.88
CA THR A 453 -16.03 11.85 -4.88
C THR A 453 -16.02 13.35 -4.57
N LYS A 454 -16.48 14.21 -5.49
CA LYS A 454 -16.57 15.67 -5.25
C LYS A 454 -17.38 15.96 -3.98
N MET A 455 -18.52 15.28 -3.84
CA MET A 455 -19.38 15.36 -2.67
C MET A 455 -18.67 14.85 -1.41
N GLY A 456 -18.06 13.67 -1.49
CA GLY A 456 -17.35 13.07 -0.35
C GLY A 456 -16.25 13.98 0.21
N ARG A 457 -15.55 14.73 -0.66
CA ARG A 457 -14.54 15.72 -0.22
C ARG A 457 -15.15 16.88 0.56
N ALA A 458 -16.24 17.46 0.06
CA ALA A 458 -16.93 18.55 0.73
C ALA A 458 -17.44 18.13 2.12
N ILE A 459 -18.07 16.94 2.20
CA ILE A 459 -18.53 16.35 3.47
C ILE A 459 -17.34 16.13 4.41
N THR A 460 -16.28 15.45 3.94
CA THR A 460 -15.09 15.10 4.75
C THR A 460 -14.45 16.33 5.37
N ALA A 461 -14.29 17.42 4.62
CA ALA A 461 -13.71 18.67 5.11
C ALA A 461 -14.46 19.26 6.32
N ARG A 462 -15.77 19.00 6.43
CA ARG A 462 -16.65 19.47 7.51
C ARG A 462 -16.78 18.52 8.71
N LEU A 463 -16.19 17.33 8.68
CA LEU A 463 -16.30 16.36 9.78
C LEU A 463 -15.33 16.68 10.93
N ASP A 464 -15.59 17.73 11.69
CA ASP A 464 -14.81 18.11 12.89
C ASP A 464 -15.52 17.84 14.22
N GLY A 465 -16.68 17.19 14.18
CA GLY A 465 -17.51 16.87 15.35
C GLY A 465 -18.39 18.02 15.85
N THR A 466 -18.31 19.22 15.25
CA THR A 466 -19.17 20.35 15.63
C THR A 466 -20.62 20.16 15.18
N MET A 467 -20.81 19.50 14.03
CA MET A 467 -22.11 19.17 13.45
C MET A 467 -22.50 17.72 13.73
N ASP A 468 -23.75 17.50 14.14
CA ASP A 468 -24.34 16.17 14.09
C ASP A 468 -24.86 15.84 12.68
N ARG A 469 -25.30 14.60 12.48
CA ARG A 469 -25.82 14.15 11.16
C ARG A 469 -26.98 14.97 10.64
N ALA A 470 -27.87 15.43 11.52
CA ALA A 470 -29.03 16.20 11.09
C ALA A 470 -28.61 17.58 10.58
N ALA A 471 -27.69 18.24 11.30
CA ALA A 471 -27.09 19.50 10.87
C ALA A 471 -26.27 19.33 9.58
N LEU A 472 -25.48 18.25 9.45
CA LEU A 472 -24.74 17.96 8.22
C LEU A 472 -25.69 17.81 7.02
N ALA A 473 -26.82 17.11 7.20
CA ALA A 473 -27.81 16.92 6.14
C ALA A 473 -28.48 18.22 5.72
N GLN A 474 -28.80 19.09 6.67
CA GLN A 474 -29.34 20.42 6.37
C GLN A 474 -28.34 21.27 5.59
N TRP A 475 -27.07 21.28 6.02
CA TRP A 475 -26.01 22.00 5.32
C TRP A 475 -25.84 21.47 3.88
N LEU A 476 -25.72 20.16 3.72
CA LEU A 476 -25.50 19.55 2.41
C LEU A 476 -26.69 19.77 1.46
N ALA A 477 -27.92 19.70 1.97
CA ALA A 477 -29.11 20.07 1.21
C ALA A 477 -29.02 21.53 0.70
N GLY A 478 -28.57 22.45 1.56
CA GLY A 478 -28.31 23.84 1.18
C GLY A 478 -27.26 23.99 0.06
N GLU A 479 -26.15 23.28 0.15
CA GLU A 479 -25.09 23.29 -0.88
C GLU A 479 -25.59 22.73 -2.22
N ILE A 480 -26.33 21.62 -2.20
CA ILE A 480 -26.92 21.01 -3.41
C ILE A 480 -27.91 21.98 -4.09
N ALA A 481 -28.75 22.66 -3.30
CA ALA A 481 -29.70 23.64 -3.81
C ALA A 481 -28.99 24.88 -4.40
N ALA A 482 -27.90 25.34 -3.77
CA ALA A 482 -27.15 26.51 -4.21
C ALA A 482 -26.34 26.26 -5.49
N ASP A 483 -25.75 25.07 -5.65
CA ASP A 483 -24.93 24.69 -6.82
C ASP A 483 -25.79 24.21 -8.02
N GLN A 484 -27.11 24.40 -7.97
CA GLN A 484 -28.09 23.90 -8.96
C GLN A 484 -27.87 22.42 -9.36
N GLY A 485 -27.43 21.58 -8.41
CA GLY A 485 -27.14 20.18 -8.68
C GLY A 485 -25.76 19.87 -9.29
N GLN A 486 -24.81 20.80 -9.44
CA GLN A 486 -23.46 20.43 -9.94
C GLN A 486 -22.63 19.53 -8.99
N PHE A 487 -23.22 19.07 -7.89
CA PHE A 487 -22.71 17.98 -7.07
C PHE A 487 -23.08 16.57 -7.59
N HIS A 488 -23.80 16.46 -8.72
CA HIS A 488 -24.19 15.16 -9.27
C HIS A 488 -22.99 14.30 -9.67
N GLU A 489 -22.92 13.09 -9.10
CA GLU A 489 -22.18 11.98 -9.68
C GLU A 489 -22.95 11.44 -10.88
N THR A 490 -22.24 10.97 -11.90
CA THR A 490 -22.84 10.53 -13.17
C THR A 490 -23.88 9.43 -12.94
N GLY A 491 -25.16 9.70 -13.27
CA GLY A 491 -26.22 8.69 -13.34
C GLY A 491 -27.45 8.91 -12.45
N GLU A 492 -27.46 9.88 -11.54
CA GLU A 492 -28.65 10.20 -10.73
C GLU A 492 -29.54 11.29 -11.35
N PRO A 493 -30.88 11.19 -11.27
CA PRO A 493 -31.77 12.26 -11.75
C PRO A 493 -31.59 13.53 -10.92
N ALA A 494 -31.37 14.65 -11.62
CA ALA A 494 -31.15 15.99 -11.05
C ALA A 494 -32.40 16.68 -10.47
N SER A 495 -33.48 15.94 -10.20
CA SER A 495 -34.76 16.53 -9.84
C SER A 495 -35.22 16.05 -8.47
N TRP A 496 -35.18 16.94 -7.49
CA TRP A 496 -35.96 16.82 -6.26
C TRP A 496 -37.22 17.68 -6.41
N SER A 497 -38.36 17.16 -5.97
CA SER A 497 -39.66 17.80 -6.14
C SER A 497 -40.00 18.73 -4.97
N ASN A 498 -39.33 18.54 -3.83
CA ASN A 498 -39.54 19.30 -2.60
C ASN A 498 -38.31 19.21 -1.67
N GLU A 499 -38.33 20.00 -0.59
CA GLU A 499 -37.26 20.07 0.42
C GLU A 499 -37.04 18.75 1.18
N GLN A 500 -38.10 17.95 1.38
CA GLN A 500 -37.98 16.67 2.10
C GLN A 500 -37.20 15.63 1.29
N GLU A 501 -37.43 15.58 -0.03
CA GLU A 501 -36.67 14.73 -0.96
C GLU A 501 -35.20 15.11 -1.00
N LEU A 502 -34.91 16.42 -1.04
CA LEU A 502 -33.54 16.94 -1.01
C LEU A 502 -32.83 16.58 0.30
N LEU A 503 -33.50 16.76 1.44
CA LEU A 503 -32.94 16.40 2.74
C LEU A 503 -32.71 14.89 2.87
N ALA A 504 -33.60 14.05 2.33
CA ALA A 504 -33.43 12.60 2.32
C ALA A 504 -32.23 12.16 1.45
N MET A 505 -32.04 12.80 0.29
CA MET A 505 -30.88 12.61 -0.58
C MET A 505 -29.57 13.00 0.14
N ALA A 506 -29.55 14.18 0.76
CA ALA A 506 -28.40 14.66 1.53
C ALA A 506 -28.02 13.69 2.67
N ARG A 507 -29.02 13.17 3.41
CA ARG A 507 -28.79 12.16 4.46
C ARG A 507 -28.14 10.90 3.90
N ARG A 508 -28.62 10.40 2.76
CA ARG A 508 -28.06 9.20 2.11
C ARG A 508 -26.58 9.39 1.78
N HIS A 509 -26.22 10.49 1.11
CA HIS A 509 -24.83 10.76 0.77
C HIS A 509 -23.93 10.93 2.00
N ILE A 510 -24.45 11.51 3.08
CA ILE A 510 -23.72 11.61 4.36
C ILE A 510 -23.48 10.23 4.94
N ASP A 511 -24.51 9.39 5.02
CA ASP A 511 -24.38 8.04 5.57
C ASP A 511 -23.42 7.18 4.73
N GLU A 512 -23.52 7.22 3.40
CA GLU A 512 -22.62 6.53 2.47
C GLU A 512 -21.17 7.03 2.62
N THR A 513 -20.97 8.35 2.69
CA THR A 513 -19.64 8.93 2.86
C THR A 513 -19.04 8.53 4.21
N ILE A 514 -19.81 8.64 5.30
CA ILE A 514 -19.33 8.27 6.64
C ILE A 514 -18.99 6.77 6.71
N ALA A 515 -19.81 5.90 6.13
CA ALA A 515 -19.54 4.46 6.07
C ALA A 515 -18.25 4.17 5.28
N HIS A 516 -18.06 4.82 4.13
CA HIS A 516 -16.84 4.71 3.33
C HIS A 516 -15.60 5.17 4.12
N LEU A 517 -15.69 6.35 4.77
CA LEU A 517 -14.62 6.90 5.62
C LEU A 517 -14.30 6.02 6.84
N ALA A 518 -15.32 5.44 7.49
CA ALA A 518 -15.16 4.52 8.59
C ALA A 518 -14.41 3.25 8.13
N SER A 519 -14.82 2.67 7.00
CA SER A 519 -14.18 1.49 6.42
C SER A 519 -12.72 1.76 5.99
N GLY A 520 -12.43 3.01 5.59
CA GLY A 520 -11.12 3.51 5.20
C GLY A 520 -10.25 4.00 6.36
N SER A 521 -10.66 3.83 7.61
CA SER A 521 -9.93 4.30 8.82
C SER A 521 -9.69 5.81 8.88
N VAL A 522 -10.58 6.62 8.30
CA VAL A 522 -10.44 8.09 8.27
C VAL A 522 -11.03 8.76 9.52
N LEU A 523 -12.01 8.11 10.16
CA LEU A 523 -12.68 8.63 11.34
C LEU A 523 -11.87 8.39 12.62
N LEU A 524 -11.86 9.37 13.52
CA LEU A 524 -11.31 9.26 14.86
C LEU A 524 -12.32 8.57 15.80
N ALA A 525 -11.79 7.79 16.75
CA ALA A 525 -12.54 7.00 17.73
C ALA A 525 -13.30 7.86 18.75
#